data_AF-A0A6A2YFV3-F1
#
_entry.id   AF-A0A6A2YFV3-F1
#
_cell.length_a   1.000
_cell.length_b   1.000
_cell.length_c   1.000
_cell.angle_alpha   90.00
_cell.angle_beta   90.00
_cell.angle_gamma   90.00
#
_symmetry.space_group_name_H-M   'P 1'
#
loop_
_entity.id
_entity.type
_entity.pdbx_description
1 polymer ?
#
loop_
_entity_poly.entity_id
_entity_poly.type
_entity_poly.pdbx_seq_one_letter_code
_entity_poly.pdbx_strand_id
1 'polypeptide(L)'
;MEWHACLDEYEKLVIRMSTPRVVIDNAVCSTATLFKVDSARRHGILLDAIQVLADLNLSIKKAYISSDGQWFMDVFHVTDLNGNKLTDESVISYIEQSLETTHPDINHGFNGLTALELTGTDRIGLLSEVFAVLADLQCDVVDAKGPQLRTRSKSTK
;
A
#
# COMPACT_ATOMS: atom_id res chain seq x y z
N MET A 1 36.93 14.77 -19.54
CA MET A 1 36.53 13.36 -19.61
C MET A 1 35.39 13.19 -18.61
N GLU A 2 34.17 13.36 -19.11
CA GLU A 2 32.95 13.76 -18.40
C GLU A 2 32.06 12.56 -18.03
N TRP A 3 32.64 11.50 -17.46
CA TRP A 3 31.91 10.25 -17.20
C TRP A 3 31.30 10.16 -15.80
N HIS A 4 31.86 10.86 -14.81
CA HIS A 4 31.31 10.88 -13.45
C HIS A 4 30.04 11.72 -13.32
N ALA A 5 29.89 12.80 -14.11
CA ALA A 5 28.71 13.65 -14.08
C ALA A 5 27.48 12.99 -14.75
N CYS A 6 27.69 12.15 -15.77
CA CYS A 6 26.59 11.51 -16.51
C CYS A 6 25.86 10.42 -15.70
N LEU A 7 26.56 9.68 -14.84
CA LEU A 7 25.96 8.71 -13.92
C LEU A 7 25.16 9.39 -12.81
N ASP A 8 25.69 10.50 -12.28
CA ASP A 8 25.03 11.33 -11.25
C ASP A 8 23.71 11.93 -11.77
N GLU A 9 23.67 12.40 -13.02
CA GLU A 9 22.43 12.89 -13.64
C GLU A 9 21.42 11.77 -13.94
N TYR A 10 21.88 10.59 -14.37
CA TYR A 10 20.99 9.43 -14.56
C TYR A 10 20.40 8.94 -13.24
N GLU A 11 21.20 8.86 -12.18
CA GLU A 11 20.72 8.50 -10.84
C GLU A 11 19.69 9.52 -10.32
N LYS A 12 19.94 10.83 -10.47
CA LYS A 12 18.96 11.87 -10.14
C LYS A 12 17.66 11.72 -10.93
N LEU A 13 17.74 11.38 -12.21
CA LEU A 13 16.57 11.16 -13.06
C LEU A 13 15.80 9.91 -12.62
N VAL A 14 16.49 8.80 -12.35
CA VAL A 14 15.88 7.56 -11.85
C VAL A 14 15.23 7.78 -10.50
N ILE A 15 15.87 8.50 -9.59
CA ILE A 15 15.29 8.90 -8.29
C ILE A 15 14.02 9.71 -8.53
N ARG A 16 14.07 10.79 -9.33
CA ARG A 16 12.88 11.62 -9.63
C ARG A 16 11.74 10.84 -10.28
N MET A 17 12.03 9.87 -11.14
CA MET A 17 11.02 9.02 -11.76
C MET A 17 10.46 7.97 -10.79
N SER A 18 11.22 7.57 -9.78
CA SER A 18 10.85 6.52 -8.84
C SER A 18 10.31 7.07 -7.51
N THR A 19 10.44 8.37 -7.26
CA THR A 19 9.84 9.04 -6.11
C THR A 19 8.32 9.13 -6.31
N PRO A 20 7.52 8.61 -5.36
CA PRO A 20 6.09 8.78 -5.41
C PRO A 20 5.73 10.26 -5.29
N ARG A 21 4.76 10.70 -6.08
CA ARG A 21 4.21 12.05 -6.00
C ARG A 21 2.88 11.97 -5.27
N VAL A 22 2.76 12.73 -4.19
CA VAL A 22 1.52 12.83 -3.43
C VAL A 22 0.88 14.18 -3.71
N VAL A 23 -0.42 14.16 -4.00
CA VAL A 23 -1.22 15.36 -4.20
C VAL A 23 -2.44 15.26 -3.30
N ILE A 24 -2.54 16.17 -2.35
CA ILE A 24 -3.70 16.25 -1.45
C ILE A 24 -4.58 17.42 -1.90
N ASP A 25 -5.84 17.11 -2.22
CA ASP A 25 -6.80 18.09 -2.69
C ASP A 25 -8.06 18.07 -1.81
N ASN A 26 -8.30 19.19 -1.13
CA ASN A 26 -9.46 19.37 -0.28
C ASN A 26 -10.58 20.18 -0.94
N ALA A 27 -10.51 20.49 -2.23
CA ALA A 27 -11.52 21.23 -2.99
C ALA A 27 -12.37 20.33 -3.89
N VAL A 28 -11.80 19.23 -4.41
CA VAL A 28 -12.46 18.36 -5.42
C VAL A 28 -13.73 17.67 -4.93
N CYS A 29 -13.76 17.21 -3.68
CA CYS A 29 -14.92 16.53 -3.10
C CYS A 29 -15.46 17.36 -1.93
N SER A 30 -16.77 17.53 -1.77
CA SER A 30 -17.33 18.31 -0.66
C SER A 30 -17.26 17.60 0.69
N THR A 31 -17.21 16.27 0.71
CA THR A 31 -17.37 15.45 1.92
C THR A 31 -16.08 14.75 2.38
N ALA A 32 -15.02 14.73 1.57
CA ALA A 32 -13.78 14.06 1.89
C ALA A 32 -12.57 14.81 1.30
N THR A 33 -11.41 14.61 1.89
CA THR A 33 -10.14 15.09 1.35
C THR A 33 -9.60 14.04 0.39
N LEU A 34 -9.19 14.46 -0.81
CA LEU A 34 -8.69 13.58 -1.85
C LEU A 34 -7.18 13.42 -1.70
N PHE A 35 -6.71 12.19 -1.60
CA PHE A 35 -5.30 11.84 -1.59
C PHE A 35 -4.98 11.11 -2.86
N LYS A 36 -4.14 11.69 -3.71
CA LYS A 36 -3.70 11.07 -4.94
C LYS A 36 -2.22 10.73 -4.83
N VAL A 37 -1.85 9.50 -5.12
CA VAL A 37 -0.49 8.98 -5.08
C VAL A 37 -0.14 8.42 -6.45
N ASP A 38 0.84 9.04 -7.12
CA ASP A 38 1.38 8.59 -8.41
C ASP A 38 2.78 8.00 -8.22
N SER A 39 3.08 6.81 -8.75
CA SER A 39 4.40 6.17 -8.64
C SER A 39 4.76 5.39 -9.90
N ALA A 40 5.98 5.57 -10.44
CA ALA A 40 6.40 4.93 -11.70
C ALA A 40 7.33 3.72 -11.54
N ARG A 41 7.63 3.28 -10.31
CA ARG A 41 8.57 2.16 -10.10
C ARG A 41 8.66 1.56 -8.70
N ARG A 42 7.75 1.92 -7.78
CA ARG A 42 7.83 1.43 -6.39
C ARG A 42 6.74 0.43 -6.05
N HIS A 43 7.20 -0.79 -5.77
CA HIS A 43 6.41 -1.78 -5.07
C HIS A 43 6.25 -1.32 -3.61
N GLY A 44 5.05 -1.45 -3.04
CA GLY A 44 4.78 -1.16 -1.63
C GLY A 44 4.17 0.22 -1.32
N ILE A 45 4.16 1.17 -2.25
CA ILE A 45 3.67 2.54 -1.97
C ILE A 45 2.19 2.59 -1.58
N LEU A 46 1.36 1.73 -2.17
CA LEU A 46 -0.05 1.59 -1.80
C LEU A 46 -0.18 1.19 -0.33
N LEU A 47 0.64 0.24 0.12
CA LEU A 47 0.61 -0.25 1.50
C LEU A 47 1.13 0.82 2.45
N ASP A 48 2.22 1.51 2.10
CA ASP A 48 2.76 2.61 2.89
C ASP A 48 1.72 3.72 3.06
N ALA A 49 1.01 4.08 1.98
CA ALA A 49 -0.10 5.03 2.02
C ALA A 49 -1.22 4.56 2.96
N ILE A 50 -1.65 3.30 2.85
CA ILE A 50 -2.68 2.75 3.74
C ILE A 50 -2.21 2.74 5.19
N GLN A 51 -0.95 2.37 5.45
CA GLN A 51 -0.38 2.30 6.79
C GLN A 51 -0.31 3.68 7.44
N VAL A 52 0.22 4.69 6.74
CA VAL A 52 0.28 6.08 7.23
C VAL A 52 -1.13 6.60 7.55
N LEU A 53 -2.10 6.36 6.67
CA LEU A 53 -3.48 6.77 6.91
C LEU A 53 -4.09 6.05 8.12
N ALA A 54 -3.79 4.75 8.30
CA ALA A 54 -4.27 3.96 9.42
C ALA A 54 -3.65 4.41 10.76
N ASP A 55 -2.35 4.68 10.79
CA ASP A 55 -1.62 5.13 11.98
C ASP A 55 -2.11 6.50 12.46
N LEU A 56 -2.57 7.34 11.54
CA LEU A 56 -3.19 8.63 11.82
C LEU A 56 -4.69 8.52 12.16
N ASN A 57 -5.23 7.31 12.28
CA ASN A 57 -6.64 7.02 12.52
C ASN A 57 -7.58 7.67 11.48
N LEU A 58 -7.17 7.71 10.21
CA LEU A 58 -7.98 8.27 9.13
C LEU A 58 -8.84 7.19 8.48
N SER A 59 -10.01 7.59 8.00
CA SER A 59 -10.99 6.70 7.39
C SER A 59 -11.01 6.88 5.87
N ILE A 60 -10.71 5.82 5.14
CA ILE A 60 -10.86 5.76 3.69
C ILE A 60 -12.33 5.43 3.36
N LYS A 61 -13.06 6.38 2.75
CA LYS A 61 -14.45 6.19 2.33
C LYS A 61 -14.59 5.52 0.97
N LYS A 62 -13.67 5.85 0.06
CA LYS A 62 -13.61 5.34 -1.31
C LYS A 62 -12.15 5.32 -1.75
N ALA A 63 -11.79 4.36 -2.58
CA ALA A 63 -10.48 4.31 -3.20
C ALA A 63 -10.61 3.89 -4.67
N TYR A 64 -9.79 4.48 -5.53
CA TYR A 64 -9.59 4.08 -6.91
C TYR A 64 -8.12 3.71 -7.08
N ILE A 65 -7.85 2.47 -7.43
CA ILE A 65 -6.50 1.94 -7.62
C ILE A 65 -6.37 1.63 -9.10
N SER A 66 -5.35 2.16 -9.75
CA SER A 66 -5.09 1.96 -11.18
C SER A 66 -3.61 1.66 -11.39
N SER A 67 -3.34 0.63 -12.20
CA SER A 67 -1.99 0.27 -12.62
C SER A 67 -1.98 0.16 -14.13
N ASP A 68 -1.11 0.94 -14.78
CA ASP A 68 -0.85 0.88 -16.21
C ASP A 68 0.64 0.64 -16.46
N GLY A 69 0.97 -0.60 -16.81
CA GLY A 69 2.34 -1.05 -17.02
C GLY A 69 3.20 -0.93 -15.76
N GLN A 70 3.98 0.16 -15.67
CA GLN A 70 4.88 0.45 -14.54
C GLN A 70 4.39 1.67 -13.72
N TRP A 71 3.28 2.28 -14.10
CA TRP A 71 2.70 3.42 -13.40
C TRP A 71 1.55 2.98 -12.51
N PHE A 72 1.59 3.41 -11.26
CA PHE A 72 0.54 3.24 -10.27
C PHE A 72 -0.06 4.61 -9.96
N MET A 73 -1.38 4.69 -10.01
CA MET A 73 -2.15 5.86 -9.62
C MET A 73 -3.24 5.42 -8.65
N ASP A 74 -3.07 5.81 -7.40
CA ASP A 74 -4.01 5.50 -6.32
C ASP A 74 -4.67 6.79 -5.84
N VAL A 75 -5.99 6.77 -5.70
CA VAL A 75 -6.79 7.91 -5.25
C VAL A 75 -7.67 7.49 -4.09
N PHE A 76 -7.51 8.11 -2.93
CA PHE A 76 -8.27 7.85 -1.72
C PHE A 76 -9.14 9.05 -1.35
N HIS A 77 -10.40 8.79 -1.02
CA HIS A 77 -11.27 9.76 -0.36
C HIS A 77 -11.18 9.53 1.13
N VAL A 78 -10.49 10.42 1.84
CA VAL A 78 -10.13 10.27 3.25
C VAL A 78 -10.90 11.26 4.11
N THR A 79 -11.31 10.82 5.29
CA THR A 79 -11.90 11.66 6.34
C THR A 79 -11.23 11.37 7.68
N ASP A 80 -11.45 12.24 8.67
CA ASP A 80 -11.20 11.91 10.07
C ASP A 80 -12.18 10.80 10.55
N LEU A 81 -12.04 10.39 11.82
CA LEU A 81 -12.93 9.42 12.48
C LEU A 81 -14.38 9.90 12.57
N ASN A 82 -14.60 11.22 12.59
CA ASN A 82 -15.91 11.85 12.67
C ASN A 82 -16.58 11.97 11.29
N GLY A 83 -15.88 11.61 10.21
CA GLY A 83 -16.37 11.72 8.84
C GLY A 83 -16.16 13.09 8.20
N ASN A 84 -15.37 13.97 8.81
CA ASN A 84 -15.06 15.30 8.27
C ASN A 84 -13.78 15.28 7.44
N LYS A 85 -13.62 16.32 6.64
CA LYS A 85 -12.39 16.58 5.89
C LYS A 85 -11.23 16.88 6.83
N LEU A 86 -10.04 16.56 6.35
CA LEU A 86 -8.81 17.00 6.98
C LEU A 86 -8.65 18.50 6.76
N THR A 87 -8.52 19.23 7.86
CA THR A 87 -8.30 20.69 7.88
C THR A 87 -7.01 21.04 8.59
N ASP A 88 -6.44 20.10 9.33
CA ASP A 88 -5.16 20.27 10.02
C ASP A 88 -4.01 20.15 9.02
N GLU A 89 -3.40 21.30 8.74
CA GLU A 89 -2.29 21.43 7.80
C GLU A 89 -1.04 20.66 8.26
N SER A 90 -0.88 20.44 9.58
CA SER A 90 0.24 19.65 10.12
C SER A 90 0.09 18.16 9.79
N VAL A 91 -1.14 17.63 9.84
CA VAL A 91 -1.44 16.25 9.45
C VAL A 91 -1.26 16.07 7.95
N ILE A 92 -1.74 17.02 7.15
CA ILE A 92 -1.59 17.01 5.69
C ILE A 92 -0.11 17.02 5.31
N SER A 93 0.66 17.97 5.85
CA SER A 93 2.10 18.08 5.58
C SER A 93 2.87 16.85 6.06
N TYR A 94 2.50 16.26 7.19
CA TYR A 94 3.08 15.01 7.66
C TYR A 94 2.83 13.86 6.68
N ILE A 95 1.61 13.71 6.17
CA ILE A 95 1.29 12.65 5.19
C ILE A 95 2.08 12.82 3.89
N GLU A 96 2.15 14.05 3.36
CA GLU A 96 2.96 14.35 2.17
C GLU A 96 4.41 13.95 2.42
N GLN A 97 4.98 14.42 3.53
CA GLN A 97 6.37 14.13 3.85
C GLN A 97 6.60 12.63 4.09
N SER A 98 5.72 11.93 4.81
CA SER A 98 5.86 10.49 5.07
C SER A 98 5.84 9.63 3.81
N LEU A 99 5.10 10.03 2.79
CA LEU A 99 4.96 9.28 1.54
C LEU A 99 5.94 9.74 0.45
N GLU A 100 6.41 10.99 0.49
CA GLU A 100 7.45 11.50 -0.41
C GLU A 100 8.86 11.13 0.07
N THR A 101 9.09 11.05 1.39
CA THR A 101 10.40 10.77 1.98
C THR A 101 10.70 9.29 2.18
N THR A 102 9.78 8.38 1.87
CA THR A 102 10.10 6.95 1.80
C THR A 102 11.32 6.83 0.89
N HIS A 103 12.51 6.60 1.43
CA HIS A 103 13.73 6.56 0.62
C HIS A 103 13.68 5.32 -0.29
N PRO A 104 14.35 5.33 -1.46
CA PRO A 104 14.48 4.12 -2.28
C PRO A 104 15.16 2.96 -1.53
N ASP A 105 15.76 3.24 -0.36
CA ASP A 105 16.47 2.31 0.51
C ASP A 105 15.75 1.95 1.82
N ILE A 106 14.50 2.34 2.02
CA ILE A 106 13.73 1.66 3.06
C ILE A 106 13.26 0.34 2.46
N ASN A 107 14.09 -0.67 2.67
CA ASN A 107 13.67 -2.05 2.94
C ASN A 107 12.56 -2.02 4.02
N HIS A 108 11.39 -1.47 3.72
CA HIS A 108 10.18 -1.81 4.41
C HIS A 108 9.81 -3.14 3.80
N GLY A 109 10.45 -4.18 4.36
CA GLY A 109 10.52 -5.51 3.80
C GLY A 109 9.13 -6.06 3.52
N PHE A 110 8.69 -5.92 2.29
CA PHE A 110 8.30 -7.13 1.59
C PHE A 110 9.61 -7.71 1.09
N ASN A 111 10.12 -8.74 1.77
CA ASN A 111 11.37 -9.41 1.43
C ASN A 111 11.26 -10.18 0.10
N GLY A 112 10.68 -9.59 -0.96
CA GLY A 112 10.22 -10.30 -2.14
C GLY A 112 9.15 -11.35 -1.83
N LEU A 113 8.54 -11.32 -0.64
CA LEU A 113 7.48 -12.26 -0.28
C LEU A 113 6.24 -11.96 -1.13
N THR A 114 5.30 -12.89 -1.23
CA THR A 114 4.04 -12.69 -1.95
C THR A 114 2.94 -13.28 -1.08
N ALA A 115 1.93 -12.48 -0.75
CA ALA A 115 0.81 -12.96 0.06
C ALA A 115 -0.20 -13.69 -0.84
N LEU A 116 -0.53 -14.94 -0.50
CA LEU A 116 -1.54 -15.75 -1.19
C LEU A 116 -2.76 -15.91 -0.28
N GLU A 117 -3.91 -15.38 -0.70
CA GLU A 117 -5.20 -15.57 -0.01
C GLU A 117 -6.03 -16.66 -0.71
N LEU A 118 -6.43 -17.69 0.04
CA LEU A 118 -7.23 -18.80 -0.47
C LEU A 118 -8.59 -18.79 0.22
N THR A 119 -9.66 -18.61 -0.56
CA THR A 119 -11.04 -18.69 -0.08
C THR A 119 -11.78 -19.80 -0.83
N GLY A 120 -12.38 -20.72 -0.08
CA GLY A 120 -13.14 -21.82 -0.67
C GLY A 120 -13.66 -22.79 0.38
N THR A 121 -14.42 -23.78 -0.08
CA THR A 121 -14.83 -24.92 0.75
C THR A 121 -13.64 -25.81 1.03
N ASP A 122 -13.39 -26.06 2.31
CA ASP A 122 -12.31 -26.94 2.75
C ASP A 122 -12.53 -28.38 2.25
N ARG A 123 -11.43 -29.06 1.92
CA ARG A 123 -11.40 -30.49 1.61
C ARG A 123 -10.09 -31.09 2.12
N ILE A 124 -10.16 -32.36 2.53
CA ILE A 124 -8.99 -33.11 2.99
C ILE A 124 -7.90 -33.07 1.91
N GLY A 125 -6.69 -32.67 2.30
CA GLY A 125 -5.52 -32.60 1.42
C GLY A 125 -5.36 -31.32 0.62
N LEU A 126 -6.34 -30.40 0.62
CA LEU A 126 -6.25 -29.15 -0.15
C LEU A 126 -5.00 -28.33 0.18
N LEU A 127 -4.74 -28.10 1.46
CA LEU A 127 -3.54 -27.38 1.87
C LEU A 127 -2.27 -28.14 1.46
N SER A 128 -2.23 -29.46 1.60
CA SER A 128 -1.08 -30.26 1.17
C SER A 128 -0.81 -30.13 -0.33
N GLU A 129 -1.85 -30.10 -1.16
CA GLU A 129 -1.73 -29.86 -2.61
C GLU A 129 -1.17 -28.45 -2.90
N VAL A 130 -1.71 -27.44 -2.23
CA VAL A 130 -1.23 -26.05 -2.37
C VAL A 130 0.23 -25.93 -1.98
N PHE A 131 0.62 -26.45 -0.81
CA PHE A 131 2.00 -26.42 -0.34
C PHE A 131 2.94 -27.23 -1.24
N ALA A 132 2.49 -28.34 -1.82
CA ALA A 132 3.26 -29.10 -2.78
C ALA A 132 3.55 -28.31 -4.06
N VAL A 133 2.56 -27.58 -4.58
CA VAL A 133 2.76 -26.69 -5.75
C VAL A 133 3.71 -25.54 -5.42
N LEU A 134 3.57 -24.92 -4.25
CA LEU A 134 4.49 -23.86 -3.82
C LEU A 134 5.92 -24.38 -3.70
N ALA A 135 6.11 -25.58 -3.14
CA ALA A 135 7.43 -26.20 -3.05
C ALA A 135 8.02 -26.55 -4.42
N ASP A 136 7.21 -27.06 -5.36
CA ASP A 136 7.63 -27.37 -6.73
C ASP A 136 8.07 -26.12 -7.51
N LEU A 137 7.37 -25.00 -7.28
CA LEU A 137 7.72 -23.68 -7.82
C LEU A 137 8.87 -22.99 -7.07
N GLN A 138 9.49 -23.66 -6.08
CA GLN A 138 10.57 -23.12 -5.26
C GLN A 138 10.19 -21.84 -4.50
N CYS A 139 8.91 -21.71 -4.13
CA CYS A 139 8.41 -20.65 -3.27
C CYS A 139 8.65 -21.01 -1.80
N ASP A 140 9.35 -20.16 -1.07
CA ASP A 140 9.51 -20.29 0.38
C ASP A 140 8.28 -19.72 1.11
N VAL A 141 7.71 -20.48 2.05
CA VAL A 141 6.53 -20.08 2.81
C VAL A 141 6.96 -19.64 4.20
N VAL A 142 7.02 -18.32 4.41
CA VAL A 142 7.59 -17.71 5.61
C VAL A 142 6.56 -17.53 6.74
N ASP A 143 5.28 -17.34 6.41
CA ASP A 143 4.18 -17.26 7.37
C ASP A 143 2.89 -17.83 6.76
N ALA A 144 2.04 -18.43 7.60
CA ALA A 144 0.74 -18.96 7.19
C ALA A 144 -0.28 -18.78 8.33
N LYS A 145 -1.41 -18.12 8.02
CA LYS A 145 -2.48 -17.88 8.99
C LYS A 145 -3.71 -18.71 8.66
N GLY A 146 -4.23 -19.43 9.66
CA GLY A 146 -5.42 -20.25 9.57
C GLY A 146 -6.73 -19.45 9.69
N PRO A 147 -7.88 -20.09 9.44
CA PRO A 147 -9.18 -19.41 9.44
C PRO A 147 -9.50 -18.76 10.79
N GLN A 148 -9.85 -17.46 10.75
CA GLN A 148 -10.35 -16.72 11.91
C GLN A 148 -11.83 -17.07 12.14
N LEU A 149 -12.12 -18.07 12.98
CA LEU A 149 -13.48 -18.42 13.36
C LEU A 149 -14.15 -17.25 14.11
N ARG A 150 -15.07 -16.52 13.45
CA ARG A 150 -15.98 -15.59 14.12
C ARG A 150 -16.95 -16.38 15.01
N THR A 151 -16.63 -16.52 16.29
CA THR A 151 -17.54 -17.08 17.27
C THR A 151 -18.68 -16.07 17.53
N ARG A 152 -19.85 -16.33 16.93
CA ARG A 152 -21.06 -15.59 17.27
C ARG A 152 -21.63 -16.21 18.55
N SER A 153 -21.43 -15.56 19.70
CA SER A 153 -22.12 -15.94 20.93
C SER A 153 -23.62 -15.74 20.74
N LYS A 154 -24.39 -16.84 20.69
CA LYS A 154 -25.84 -16.78 20.85
C LYS A 154 -26.12 -16.68 22.34
N SER A 155 -26.51 -15.50 22.80
CA SER A 155 -27.19 -15.32 24.09
C SER A 155 -28.62 -15.86 23.93
N THR A 156 -28.89 -17.04 24.49
CA THR A 156 -30.26 -17.52 24.71
C THR A 156 -30.80 -16.89 25.98
N LYS A 157 -31.93 -16.20 25.85
CA LYS A 157 -32.80 -15.79 26.97
C LYS A 157 -33.40 -17.01 27.65
#